data_AF-A0A969U9Q7-F1
#
_entry.id   AF-A0A969U9Q7-F1
#
_cell.length_a   1.000
_cell.length_b   1.000
_cell.length_c   1.000
_cell.angle_alpha   90.00
_cell.angle_beta   90.00
_cell.angle_gamma   90.00
#
_symmetry.space_group_name_H-M   'P 1'
#
loop_
_entity.id
_entity.type
_entity.pdbx_description
1 polymer ?
#
loop_
_entity_poly.entity_id
_entity_poly.type
_entity_poly.pdbx_seq_one_letter_code
_entity_poly.pdbx_strand_id
1 'polypeptide(L)'
;MNLPVVIDIAIGLIFIYLTLSVLTCEIQELITILLQWRAEHLKRSIENLFTGASVDDPLYQKFTDKFYSSPLIKALNQEAKGRLAVSFRKGVHSIAALYYSMTRTRSVFRHQKSGPSYIPAKIFSAALLQQVRLKELSQKVGELTARKFSAQKLAQIRTFLNALQPKPDRSLEGEGLVLRHQYQNLQQSLDQTIAELVSGRSNLSSCLDQLSAQMVLFLDSIDGEQSDRLTPMIRSQLAYLKQAIAQRQLEPTVTEVLQLIFDPGSAAKTLGLLIF
;
A
#
# COMPACT_ATOMS: atom_id res chain seq x y z
N MET A 1 -22.74 54.11 49.98
CA MET A 1 -21.97 52.86 49.83
C MET A 1 -20.69 53.21 49.08
N ASN A 2 -19.53 52.74 49.53
CA ASN A 2 -18.22 53.15 49.02
C ASN A 2 -17.91 52.49 47.66
N LEU A 3 -18.55 52.98 46.60
CA LEU A 3 -18.40 52.50 45.23
C LEU A 3 -16.93 52.45 44.74
N PRO A 4 -16.03 53.40 45.10
CA PRO A 4 -14.61 53.29 44.78
C PRO A 4 -13.94 52.04 45.36
N VAL A 5 -14.27 51.68 46.60
CA VAL A 5 -13.72 50.51 47.28
C VAL A 5 -14.18 49.21 46.60
N VAL A 6 -15.43 49.16 46.13
CA VAL A 6 -15.96 48.00 45.41
C VAL A 6 -15.25 47.82 44.06
N ILE A 7 -14.97 48.92 43.35
CA ILE A 7 -14.26 48.87 42.06
C ILE A 7 -12.82 48.40 42.25
N ASP A 8 -12.10 48.89 43.26
CA ASP A 8 -10.72 48.48 43.52
C ASP A 8 -10.63 46.98 43.87
N ILE A 9 -11.56 46.49 44.69
CA ILE A 9 -11.67 45.06 45.00
C ILE A 9 -11.98 44.24 43.75
N ALA A 10 -12.90 44.72 42.90
CA ALA A 10 -13.26 44.03 41.65
C ALA A 10 -12.07 43.94 40.68
N ILE A 11 -11.31 45.01 40.52
CA ILE A 11 -10.10 45.04 39.67
C ILE A 11 -9.04 44.09 40.22
N GLY A 12 -8.82 44.09 41.54
CA GLY A 12 -7.91 43.16 42.20
C GLY A 12 -8.30 41.69 41.98
N LEU A 13 -9.58 41.37 42.10
CA LEU A 13 -10.10 40.03 41.83
C LEU A 13 -9.90 39.64 40.36
N ILE A 14 -10.21 40.51 39.40
CA ILE A 14 -9.99 40.22 37.97
C ILE A 14 -8.52 39.88 37.73
N PHE A 15 -7.59 40.65 38.29
CA PHE A 15 -6.16 40.41 38.10
C PHE A 15 -5.70 39.08 38.71
N ILE A 16 -6.19 38.74 39.92
CA ILE A 16 -5.92 37.46 40.56
C ILE A 16 -6.47 36.31 39.71
N TYR A 17 -7.71 36.41 39.23
CA TYR A 17 -8.33 35.39 38.39
C TYR A 17 -7.57 35.18 37.07
N LEU A 18 -7.17 36.26 36.40
CA LEU A 18 -6.40 36.17 35.16
C LEU A 18 -5.03 35.53 35.39
N THR A 19 -4.33 35.93 36.46
CA THR A 19 -3.02 35.36 36.80
C THR A 19 -3.14 33.87 37.13
N LEU A 20 -4.15 33.49 37.91
CA LEU A 20 -4.39 32.11 38.29
C LEU A 20 -4.81 31.25 37.09
N SER A 21 -5.56 31.83 36.15
CA SER A 21 -5.96 31.15 34.90
C SER A 21 -4.76 30.81 34.03
N VAL A 22 -3.86 31.77 33.80
CA VAL A 22 -2.62 31.54 33.02
C VAL A 22 -1.74 30.51 33.72
N LEU A 23 -1.57 30.62 35.05
CA LEU A 23 -0.79 29.66 35.83
C LEU A 23 -1.36 28.24 35.73
N THR A 24 -2.68 28.11 35.78
CA THR A 24 -3.36 26.81 35.66
C THR A 24 -3.17 26.20 34.27
N CYS A 25 -3.25 26.99 33.20
CA CYS A 25 -2.98 26.53 31.84
C CYS A 25 -1.54 26.00 31.66
N GLU A 26 -0.55 26.72 32.17
CA GLU A 26 0.86 26.30 32.11
C GLU A 26 1.11 25.02 32.92
N ILE A 27 0.53 24.92 34.13
CA ILE A 27 0.63 23.70 34.95
C ILE A 27 -0.02 22.51 34.22
N GLN A 28 -1.19 22.70 33.62
CA GLN A 28 -1.89 21.65 32.90
C GLN A 28 -1.09 21.17 31.68
N GLU A 29 -0.46 22.08 30.92
CA GLU A 29 0.39 21.71 29.79
C GLU A 29 1.64 20.96 30.26
N LEU A 30 2.26 21.41 31.37
CA LEU A 30 3.41 20.73 31.98
C LEU A 30 3.07 19.29 32.40
N ILE A 31 1.92 19.08 33.05
CA ILE A 31 1.41 17.76 33.43
C ILE A 31 1.21 16.91 32.16
N THR A 32 0.58 17.47 31.13
CA THR A 32 0.27 16.74 29.88
C THR A 32 1.54 16.30 29.13
N ILE A 33 2.56 17.16 29.07
CA ILE A 33 3.87 16.84 28.47
C ILE A 33 4.57 15.74 29.29
N LEU A 34 4.51 15.86 30.62
CA LEU A 34 5.20 14.95 31.54
C LEU A 34 4.58 13.56 31.52
N LEU A 35 3.25 13.46 31.47
CA LEU A 35 2.50 12.20 31.37
C LEU A 35 2.45 11.63 29.95
N GLN A 36 2.93 12.37 28.93
CA GLN A 36 2.98 11.94 27.53
C GLN A 36 1.62 11.58 26.91
N TRP A 37 0.51 12.06 27.47
CA TRP A 37 -0.82 11.72 26.99
C TRP A 37 -1.02 12.09 25.52
N ARG A 38 -0.44 13.22 25.08
CA ARG A 38 -0.47 13.65 23.67
C ARG A 38 0.18 12.63 22.74
N ALA A 39 1.34 12.08 23.13
CA ALA A 39 2.02 11.06 22.34
C ALA A 39 1.24 9.75 22.31
N GLU A 40 0.63 9.34 23.43
CA GLU A 40 -0.20 8.15 23.51
C GLU A 40 -1.45 8.27 22.63
N HIS A 41 -2.16 9.39 22.73
CA HIS A 41 -3.31 9.67 21.87
C HIS A 41 -2.92 9.68 20.39
N LEU A 42 -1.81 10.33 20.04
CA LEU A 42 -1.33 10.36 18.66
C LEU A 42 -1.01 8.96 18.12
N LYS A 43 -0.40 8.10 18.95
CA LYS A 43 -0.15 6.71 18.55
C LYS A 43 -1.46 5.97 18.31
N ARG A 44 -2.41 6.04 19.23
CA ARG A 44 -3.73 5.39 19.08
C ARG A 44 -4.48 5.91 17.85
N SER A 45 -4.42 7.20 17.57
CA SER A 45 -5.04 7.78 16.37
C SER A 45 -4.41 7.27 15.08
N ILE A 46 -3.08 7.09 15.05
CA ILE A 46 -2.36 6.51 13.89
C ILE A 46 -2.65 5.02 13.75
N GLU A 47 -2.72 4.29 14.85
CA GLU A 47 -3.14 2.88 14.86
C GLU A 47 -4.54 2.75 14.25
N ASN A 48 -5.50 3.55 14.73
CA ASN A 48 -6.87 3.57 14.22
C ASN A 48 -6.96 3.99 12.74
N LEU A 49 -6.10 4.92 12.31
CA LEU A 49 -6.02 5.34 10.90
C LEU A 49 -5.58 4.17 9.99
N PHE A 50 -4.63 3.36 10.44
CA PHE A 50 -4.13 2.24 9.65
C PHE A 50 -5.01 0.99 9.74
N THR A 51 -5.72 0.76 10.85
CA THR A 51 -6.56 -0.43 11.06
C THR A 51 -8.03 -0.25 10.65
N GLY A 52 -8.45 0.97 10.31
CA GLY A 52 -9.84 1.26 9.93
C GLY A 52 -10.84 0.85 11.03
N ALA A 53 -10.56 1.25 12.29
CA ALA A 53 -11.32 0.90 13.50
C ALA A 53 -11.21 -0.55 14.02
N SER A 54 -10.37 -1.39 13.40
CA SER A 54 -10.11 -2.77 13.85
C SER A 54 -8.95 -2.79 14.87
N VAL A 55 -9.24 -2.56 16.15
CA VAL A 55 -8.22 -2.24 17.18
C VAL A 55 -7.20 -3.37 17.46
N ASP A 56 -7.45 -4.62 17.04
CA ASP A 56 -6.69 -5.79 17.49
C ASP A 56 -5.95 -6.60 16.42
N ASP A 57 -5.72 -6.07 15.22
CA ASP A 57 -4.95 -6.81 14.21
C ASP A 57 -3.42 -6.72 14.45
N PRO A 58 -2.73 -7.85 14.72
CA PRO A 58 -1.30 -7.89 15.02
C PRO A 58 -0.40 -7.47 13.83
N LEU A 59 -0.90 -7.50 12.60
CA LEU A 59 -0.15 -7.07 11.40
C LEU A 59 0.06 -5.55 11.42
N TYR A 60 -1.00 -4.80 11.73
CA TYR A 60 -0.98 -3.33 11.75
C TYR A 60 -0.26 -2.77 12.98
N GLN A 61 -0.29 -3.49 14.11
CA GLN A 61 0.55 -3.15 15.26
C GLN A 61 2.03 -3.23 14.90
N LYS A 62 2.46 -4.28 14.18
CA LYS A 62 3.85 -4.40 13.68
C LYS A 62 4.20 -3.31 12.67
N PHE A 63 3.26 -2.92 11.81
CA PHE A 63 3.46 -1.82 10.86
C PHE A 63 3.62 -0.48 11.58
N THR A 64 2.77 -0.19 12.56
CA THR A 64 2.81 1.05 13.34
C THR A 64 4.08 1.12 14.19
N ASP A 65 4.48 0.03 14.83
CA ASP A 65 5.73 -0.03 15.58
C ASP A 65 6.95 0.22 14.67
N LYS A 66 6.95 -0.33 13.45
CA LYS A 66 7.98 -0.04 12.43
C LYS A 66 7.96 1.42 11.98
N PHE A 67 6.78 2.00 11.74
CA PHE A 67 6.60 3.41 11.38
C PHE A 67 7.19 4.33 12.45
N TYR A 68 6.86 4.11 13.73
CA TYR A 68 7.44 4.87 14.84
C TYR A 68 8.94 4.63 15.02
N SER A 69 9.45 3.48 14.57
CA SER A 69 10.88 3.16 14.63
C SER A 69 11.74 3.88 13.57
N SER A 70 11.11 4.57 12.60
CA SER A 70 11.79 5.31 11.54
C SER A 70 12.76 6.37 12.12
N PRO A 71 13.96 6.57 11.54
CA PRO A 71 14.88 7.62 11.95
C PRO A 71 14.25 9.01 11.98
N LEU A 72 13.32 9.30 11.06
CA LEU A 72 12.61 10.57 10.96
C LEU A 72 11.68 10.81 12.17
N ILE A 73 10.92 9.79 12.57
CA ILE A 73 10.03 9.87 13.74
C ILE A 73 10.83 9.87 15.04
N LYS A 74 11.91 9.08 15.11
CA LYS A 74 12.80 9.04 16.27
C LYS A 74 13.53 10.37 16.49
N ALA A 75 13.91 11.08 15.43
CA ALA A 75 14.56 12.38 15.54
C ALA A 75 13.65 13.40 16.27
N LEU A 76 12.35 13.39 15.98
CA LEU A 76 11.36 14.24 16.69
C LEU A 76 11.29 13.94 18.20
N ASN A 77 11.55 12.70 18.62
CA ASN A 77 11.54 12.34 20.04
C ASN A 77 12.84 12.76 20.78
N GLN A 78 13.88 13.18 20.07
CA GLN A 78 15.13 13.65 20.71
C GLN A 78 15.11 15.14 21.03
N GLU A 79 14.35 15.94 20.28
CA GLU A 79 14.29 17.40 20.41
C GLU A 79 13.67 17.88 21.75
N ALA A 80 12.91 17.02 22.44
CA ALA A 80 12.25 17.36 23.71
C ALA A 80 13.04 16.96 24.99
N LYS A 81 14.30 16.53 24.88
CA LYS A 81 15.04 15.96 26.03
C LYS A 81 15.85 16.99 26.85
N GLY A 82 15.17 17.92 27.50
CA GLY A 82 15.77 18.70 28.58
C GLY A 82 16.20 17.79 29.76
N ARG A 83 17.43 17.94 30.28
CA ARG A 83 18.01 17.10 31.35
C ARG A 83 17.14 17.00 32.61
N LEU A 84 16.40 18.07 32.95
CA LEU A 84 15.50 18.13 34.11
C LEU A 84 14.20 17.34 33.90
N ALA A 85 13.63 17.38 32.69
CA ALA A 85 12.41 16.66 32.35
C ALA A 85 12.62 15.14 32.39
N VAL A 86 13.82 14.65 32.05
CA VAL A 86 14.16 13.23 32.08
C VAL A 86 14.14 12.65 33.50
N SER A 87 14.61 13.41 34.49
CA SER A 87 14.64 12.98 35.89
C SER A 87 13.24 12.93 36.51
N PHE A 88 12.42 13.96 36.27
CA PHE A 88 11.03 13.99 36.72
C PHE A 88 10.17 12.88 36.08
N ARG A 89 10.39 12.63 34.78
CA ARG A 89 9.71 11.55 34.04
C ARG A 89 10.00 10.17 34.64
N LYS A 90 11.22 9.89 35.11
CA LYS A 90 11.53 8.61 35.78
C LYS A 90 10.72 8.43 37.05
N GLY A 91 10.59 9.48 37.88
CA GLY A 91 9.78 9.44 39.10
C GLY A 91 8.31 9.16 38.83
N VAL A 92 7.71 9.87 37.87
CA VAL A 92 6.30 9.64 37.50
C VAL A 92 6.08 8.29 36.84
N HIS A 93 7.03 7.80 36.03
CA HIS A 93 6.91 6.47 35.43
C HIS A 93 6.99 5.34 36.47
N SER A 94 7.76 5.51 37.55
CA SER A 94 7.77 4.56 38.67
C SER A 94 6.43 4.51 39.41
N ILE A 95 5.78 5.66 39.62
CA ILE A 95 4.46 5.75 40.24
C ILE A 95 3.39 5.16 39.31
N ALA A 96 3.45 5.49 38.02
CA ALA A 96 2.54 4.98 37.01
C ALA A 96 2.68 3.46 36.81
N ALA A 97 3.91 2.93 36.82
CA ALA A 97 4.15 1.49 36.73
C ALA A 97 3.52 0.72 37.90
N LEU A 98 3.57 1.30 39.11
CA LEU A 98 2.89 0.76 40.28
C LEU A 98 1.36 0.75 40.09
N TYR A 99 0.80 1.84 39.53
CA TYR A 99 -0.62 1.95 39.23
C TYR A 99 -1.08 0.98 38.12
N TYR A 100 -0.34 0.85 37.02
CA TYR A 100 -0.64 -0.07 35.91
C TYR A 100 -0.49 -1.54 36.32
N SER A 101 0.49 -1.85 37.18
CA SER A 101 0.63 -3.17 37.82
C SER A 101 -0.64 -3.55 38.59
N MET A 102 -1.30 -2.58 39.22
CA MET A 102 -2.51 -2.80 39.99
C MET A 102 -3.77 -2.82 39.12
N THR A 103 -3.81 -2.06 38.02
CA THR A 103 -5.00 -1.87 37.17
C THR A 103 -5.00 -2.68 35.87
N ARG A 104 -4.01 -3.56 35.63
CA ARG A 104 -3.96 -4.52 34.51
C ARG A 104 -4.11 -3.92 33.09
N THR A 105 -3.85 -2.62 32.94
CA THR A 105 -3.93 -1.92 31.65
C THR A 105 -2.59 -2.01 30.91
N ARG A 106 -2.62 -2.40 29.62
CA ARG A 106 -1.41 -2.57 28.79
C ARG A 106 -0.85 -1.22 28.36
N SER A 107 0.48 -1.06 28.43
CA SER A 107 1.17 0.14 27.93
C SER A 107 1.12 0.23 26.40
N VAL A 108 0.69 1.36 25.88
CA VAL A 108 0.57 1.65 24.43
C VAL A 108 1.93 1.66 23.70
N PHE A 109 3.01 2.01 24.41
CA PHE A 109 4.38 1.96 23.89
C PHE A 109 5.15 0.77 24.44
N ARG A 110 4.84 -0.44 23.96
CA ARG A 110 5.37 -1.71 24.47
C ARG A 110 6.90 -1.82 24.46
N HIS A 111 7.55 -1.37 23.38
CA HIS A 111 9.02 -1.53 23.17
C HIS A 111 9.77 -0.20 22.97
N GLN A 112 9.05 0.94 22.95
CA GLN A 112 9.65 2.26 22.79
C GLN A 112 9.41 3.07 24.07
N LYS A 113 10.44 3.74 24.58
CA LYS A 113 10.35 4.47 25.87
C LYS A 113 9.41 5.69 25.82
N SER A 114 9.07 6.18 24.62
CA SER A 114 8.19 7.34 24.36
C SER A 114 8.01 7.55 22.85
N GLY A 115 6.96 8.25 22.44
CA GLY A 115 6.77 8.77 21.09
C GLY A 115 6.75 10.31 21.06
N PRO A 116 6.92 10.94 19.88
CA PRO A 116 6.77 12.38 19.76
C PRO A 116 5.32 12.82 20.03
N SER A 117 5.14 13.94 20.73
CA SER A 117 3.81 14.50 21.04
C SER A 117 3.13 15.14 19.82
N TYR A 118 3.89 15.41 18.76
CA TYR A 118 3.43 15.95 17.49
C TYR A 118 4.33 15.44 16.37
N ILE A 119 3.73 15.07 15.24
CA ILE A 119 4.46 14.71 14.02
C ILE A 119 4.03 15.70 12.94
N PRO A 120 4.93 16.57 12.44
CA PRO A 120 4.61 17.46 11.33
C PRO A 120 4.17 16.67 10.10
N ALA A 121 3.18 17.18 9.36
CA ALA A 121 2.62 16.49 8.19
C ALA A 121 3.70 16.07 7.17
N LYS A 122 4.68 16.95 6.90
CA LYS A 122 5.83 16.65 6.02
C LYS A 122 6.64 15.44 6.49
N ILE A 123 6.91 15.34 7.79
CA ILE A 123 7.68 14.24 8.38
C ILE A 123 6.85 12.96 8.41
N PHE A 124 5.55 13.07 8.72
CA PHE A 124 4.60 11.96 8.65
C PHE A 124 4.56 11.35 7.24
N SER A 125 4.31 12.18 6.21
CA SER A 125 4.26 11.73 4.82
C SER A 125 5.59 11.15 4.35
N ALA A 126 6.72 11.79 4.69
CA ALA A 126 8.04 11.26 4.33
C ALA A 126 8.33 9.91 4.99
N ALA A 127 8.02 9.76 6.29
CA ALA A 127 8.17 8.49 7.00
C ALA A 127 7.22 7.41 6.46
N LEU A 128 6.00 7.80 6.07
CA LEU A 128 5.03 6.90 5.47
C LEU A 128 5.49 6.42 4.09
N LEU A 129 5.97 7.33 3.24
CA LEU A 129 6.53 6.99 1.91
C LEU A 129 7.82 6.16 2.00
N GLN A 130 8.62 6.34 3.05
CA GLN A 130 9.77 5.48 3.31
C GLN A 130 9.35 4.06 3.72
N GLN A 131 8.27 3.97 4.51
CA GLN A 131 7.76 2.71 5.04
C GLN A 131 6.98 1.93 3.99
N VAL A 132 6.17 2.60 3.18
CA VAL A 132 5.55 2.06 1.96
C VAL A 132 6.69 1.90 0.98
N ARG A 133 7.29 0.71 0.91
CA ARG A 133 8.43 0.42 0.03
C ARG A 133 8.02 0.57 -1.44
N LEU A 134 8.01 1.80 -1.94
CA LEU A 134 7.43 2.20 -3.23
C LEU A 134 7.97 1.38 -4.39
N LYS A 135 9.25 0.98 -4.31
CA LYS A 135 9.89 0.10 -5.29
C LYS A 135 9.30 -1.32 -5.30
N GLU A 136 9.10 -1.91 -4.14
CA GLU A 136 8.50 -3.25 -4.01
C GLU A 136 7.02 -3.21 -4.43
N LEU A 137 6.32 -2.13 -4.10
CA LEU A 137 4.94 -1.91 -4.53
C LEU A 137 4.86 -1.75 -6.05
N SER A 138 5.70 -0.90 -6.66
CA SER A 138 5.71 -0.71 -8.11
C SER A 138 6.06 -1.98 -8.86
N GLN A 139 6.96 -2.80 -8.31
CA GLN A 139 7.30 -4.10 -8.89
C GLN A 139 6.13 -5.06 -8.81
N LYS A 140 5.47 -5.15 -7.65
CA LYS A 140 4.35 -6.08 -7.44
C LYS A 140 3.10 -5.67 -8.24
N VAL A 141 2.80 -4.37 -8.30
CA VAL A 141 1.74 -3.83 -9.16
C VAL A 141 2.08 -4.10 -10.63
N GLY A 142 3.31 -3.81 -11.06
CA GLY A 142 3.74 -4.07 -12.43
C GLY A 142 3.66 -5.55 -12.83
N GLU A 143 4.08 -6.45 -11.95
CA GLU A 143 3.95 -7.90 -12.15
C GLU A 143 2.48 -8.29 -12.35
N LEU A 144 1.59 -7.83 -11.46
CA LEU A 144 0.17 -8.17 -11.52
C LEU A 144 -0.49 -7.61 -12.79
N THR A 145 -0.18 -6.37 -13.17
CA THR A 145 -0.66 -5.76 -14.41
C THR A 145 -0.20 -6.56 -15.63
N ALA A 146 1.08 -6.94 -15.69
CA ALA A 146 1.64 -7.72 -16.79
C ALA A 146 1.02 -9.13 -16.88
N ARG A 147 0.85 -9.82 -15.75
CA ARG A 147 0.19 -11.14 -15.70
C ARG A 147 -1.27 -11.06 -16.14
N LYS A 148 -2.02 -10.06 -15.67
CA LYS A 148 -3.43 -9.84 -16.04
C LYS A 148 -3.58 -9.55 -17.54
N PHE A 149 -2.73 -8.68 -18.08
CA PHE A 149 -2.67 -8.42 -19.52
C PHE A 149 -2.40 -9.70 -20.31
N SER A 150 -1.34 -10.43 -19.94
CA SER A 150 -0.95 -11.68 -20.60
C SER A 150 -2.09 -12.70 -20.59
N ALA A 151 -2.67 -12.97 -19.43
CA ALA A 151 -3.76 -13.93 -19.27
C ALA A 151 -5.00 -13.55 -20.09
N GLN A 152 -5.41 -12.28 -20.05
CA GLN A 152 -6.59 -11.80 -20.77
C GLN A 152 -6.41 -11.91 -22.30
N LYS A 153 -5.24 -11.54 -22.82
CA LYS A 153 -4.97 -11.62 -24.26
C LYS A 153 -4.75 -13.06 -24.73
N LEU A 154 -4.05 -13.89 -23.96
CA LEU A 154 -3.92 -15.32 -24.24
C LEU A 154 -5.27 -16.03 -24.29
N ALA A 155 -6.20 -15.69 -23.39
CA ALA A 155 -7.56 -16.22 -23.44
C ALA A 155 -8.28 -15.87 -24.76
N GLN A 156 -8.16 -14.63 -25.24
CA GLN A 156 -8.72 -14.19 -26.53
C GLN A 156 -8.08 -14.95 -27.70
N ILE A 157 -6.76 -15.08 -27.71
CA ILE A 157 -6.02 -15.85 -28.72
C ILE A 157 -6.47 -17.31 -28.71
N ARG A 158 -6.61 -17.94 -27.54
CA ARG A 158 -7.08 -19.32 -27.42
C ARG A 158 -8.50 -19.49 -27.94
N THR A 159 -9.41 -18.57 -27.64
CA THR A 159 -10.78 -18.62 -28.18
C THR A 159 -10.79 -18.51 -29.71
N PHE A 160 -9.91 -17.69 -30.28
CA PHE A 160 -9.73 -17.56 -31.72
C PHE A 160 -9.16 -18.85 -32.34
N LEU A 161 -8.10 -19.42 -31.75
CA LEU A 161 -7.51 -20.70 -32.19
C LEU A 161 -8.52 -21.85 -32.15
N ASN A 162 -9.39 -21.90 -31.14
CA ASN A 162 -10.44 -22.91 -31.06
C ASN A 162 -11.51 -22.72 -32.15
N ALA A 163 -11.80 -21.48 -32.54
CA ALA A 163 -12.70 -21.19 -33.66
C ALA A 163 -12.11 -21.57 -35.02
N LEU A 164 -10.77 -21.60 -35.13
CA LEU A 164 -10.04 -22.06 -36.31
C LEU A 164 -9.98 -23.58 -36.46
N GLN A 165 -10.09 -24.35 -35.37
CA GLN A 165 -10.04 -25.81 -35.45
C GLN A 165 -11.35 -26.36 -36.06
N PRO A 166 -11.32 -27.01 -37.24
CA PRO A 166 -12.48 -27.72 -37.76
C PRO A 166 -12.84 -28.91 -36.85
N LYS A 167 -14.11 -29.33 -36.89
CA LYS A 167 -14.61 -30.55 -36.23
C LYS A 167 -13.64 -31.73 -36.40
N PRO A 168 -13.61 -32.69 -35.44
CA PRO A 168 -12.61 -33.74 -35.38
C PRO A 168 -12.78 -34.71 -36.55
N ASP A 169 -12.12 -34.41 -37.67
CA ASP A 169 -11.94 -35.34 -38.78
C ASP A 169 -10.48 -35.82 -38.76
N ARG A 170 -10.31 -37.14 -38.89
CA ARG A 170 -9.13 -37.91 -38.44
C ARG A 170 -7.83 -37.67 -39.25
N SER A 171 -7.73 -36.58 -39.99
CA SER A 171 -6.64 -36.30 -40.95
C SER A 171 -5.71 -35.14 -40.54
N LEU A 172 -6.01 -34.41 -39.46
CA LEU A 172 -5.34 -33.17 -39.05
C LEU A 172 -4.58 -33.27 -37.70
N GLU A 173 -4.21 -34.47 -37.26
CA GLU A 173 -3.51 -34.65 -35.98
C GLU A 173 -2.13 -33.94 -35.96
N GLY A 174 -1.43 -33.85 -37.10
CA GLY A 174 -0.12 -33.22 -37.22
C GLY A 174 -0.12 -31.69 -37.14
N GLU A 175 -1.05 -31.01 -37.81
CA GLU A 175 -1.11 -29.53 -37.83
C GLU A 175 -1.59 -28.95 -36.49
N GLY A 176 -2.54 -29.64 -35.83
CA GLY A 176 -2.98 -29.28 -34.49
C GLY A 176 -1.88 -29.42 -33.43
N LEU A 177 -0.94 -30.33 -33.63
CA LEU A 177 0.25 -30.50 -32.79
C LEU A 177 1.22 -29.31 -32.94
N VAL A 178 1.46 -28.83 -34.17
CA VAL A 178 2.36 -27.68 -34.44
C VAL A 178 1.80 -26.40 -33.83
N LEU A 179 0.51 -26.10 -34.03
CA LEU A 179 -0.15 -24.92 -33.45
C LEU A 179 -0.16 -24.95 -31.92
N ARG A 180 -0.38 -26.12 -31.31
CA ARG A 180 -0.30 -26.27 -29.85
C ARG A 180 1.11 -26.00 -29.32
N HIS A 181 2.12 -26.51 -30.01
CA HIS A 181 3.52 -26.30 -29.64
C HIS A 181 3.92 -24.81 -29.78
N GLN A 182 3.55 -24.15 -30.89
CA GLN A 182 3.78 -22.71 -31.07
C GLN A 182 3.07 -21.88 -29.98
N TYR A 183 1.84 -22.24 -29.61
CA TYR A 183 1.11 -21.57 -28.53
C TYR A 183 1.77 -21.79 -27.16
N GLN A 184 2.27 -22.99 -26.87
CA GLN A 184 3.03 -23.27 -25.63
C GLN A 184 4.33 -22.46 -25.57
N ASN A 185 5.05 -22.35 -26.68
CA ASN A 185 6.26 -21.53 -26.78
C ASN A 185 5.96 -20.04 -26.54
N LEU A 186 4.83 -19.54 -27.07
CA LEU A 186 4.37 -18.19 -26.79
C LEU A 186 4.14 -18.00 -25.29
N GLN A 187 3.40 -18.89 -24.63
CA GLN A 187 3.16 -18.79 -23.18
C GLN A 187 4.48 -18.74 -22.38
N GLN A 188 5.42 -19.63 -22.71
CA GLN A 188 6.73 -19.66 -22.05
C GLN A 188 7.53 -18.37 -22.26
N SER A 189 7.50 -17.80 -23.47
CA SER A 189 8.16 -16.53 -23.79
C SER A 189 7.55 -15.35 -23.02
N LEU A 190 6.22 -15.32 -22.89
CA LEU A 190 5.52 -14.29 -22.12
C LEU A 190 5.87 -14.39 -20.62
N ASP A 191 5.93 -15.61 -20.07
CA ASP A 191 6.33 -15.84 -18.68
C ASP A 191 7.78 -15.42 -18.40
N GLN A 192 8.69 -15.68 -19.35
CA GLN A 192 10.08 -15.20 -19.26
C GLN A 192 10.16 -13.67 -19.26
N THR A 193 9.39 -13.01 -20.12
CA THR A 193 9.33 -11.54 -20.19
C THR A 193 8.80 -10.93 -18.88
N ILE A 194 7.80 -11.58 -18.26
CA ILE A 194 7.31 -11.18 -16.93
C ILE A 194 8.37 -11.42 -15.85
N ALA A 195 9.13 -12.51 -15.91
CA ALA A 195 10.22 -12.78 -14.98
C ALA A 195 11.36 -11.73 -15.09
N GLU A 196 11.62 -11.20 -16.28
CA GLU A 196 12.55 -10.08 -16.48
C GLU A 196 12.09 -8.79 -15.79
N LEU A 197 10.79 -8.51 -15.81
CA LEU A 197 10.19 -7.39 -15.07
C LEU A 197 10.35 -7.58 -13.56
N VAL A 198 10.06 -8.79 -13.04
CA VAL A 198 10.20 -9.11 -11.61
C VAL A 198 11.65 -9.02 -11.13
N SER A 199 12.60 -9.45 -11.96
CA SER A 199 14.04 -9.32 -11.68
C SER A 199 14.57 -7.88 -11.80
N GLY A 200 13.72 -6.93 -12.22
CA GLY A 200 14.07 -5.51 -12.36
C GLY A 200 14.94 -5.20 -13.58
N ARG A 201 15.02 -6.11 -14.55
CA ARG A 201 15.79 -5.95 -15.79
C ARG A 201 15.05 -5.11 -16.83
N SER A 202 13.71 -5.07 -16.76
CA SER A 202 12.85 -4.27 -17.62
C SER A 202 11.85 -3.46 -16.79
N ASN A 203 11.34 -2.37 -17.37
CA ASN A 203 10.24 -1.60 -16.79
C ASN A 203 8.89 -2.10 -17.34
N LEU A 204 7.78 -1.71 -16.69
CA LEU A 204 6.45 -2.18 -17.08
C LEU A 204 6.09 -1.85 -18.54
N SER A 205 6.44 -0.65 -19.02
CA SER A 205 6.14 -0.26 -20.41
C SER A 205 6.86 -1.16 -21.41
N SER A 206 8.16 -1.36 -21.22
CA SER A 206 8.98 -2.21 -22.07
C SER A 206 8.50 -3.67 -22.03
N CYS A 207 8.10 -4.16 -20.85
CA CYS A 207 7.51 -5.48 -20.71
C CYS A 207 6.20 -5.62 -21.49
N LEU A 208 5.25 -4.69 -21.31
CA LEU A 208 3.97 -4.70 -22.04
C LEU A 208 4.18 -4.61 -23.57
N ASP A 209 5.18 -3.86 -24.01
CA ASP A 209 5.56 -3.77 -25.42
C ASP A 209 6.09 -5.10 -25.97
N GLN A 210 6.98 -5.75 -25.22
CA GLN A 210 7.50 -7.06 -25.58
C GLN A 210 6.40 -8.13 -25.60
N LEU A 211 5.51 -8.14 -24.60
CA LEU A 211 4.36 -9.06 -24.56
C LEU A 211 3.46 -8.85 -25.79
N SER A 212 3.12 -7.59 -26.09
CA SER A 212 2.26 -7.25 -27.23
C SER A 212 2.92 -7.64 -28.55
N ALA A 213 4.20 -7.33 -28.74
CA ALA A 213 4.95 -7.68 -29.94
C ALA A 213 5.04 -9.20 -30.15
N GLN A 214 5.33 -9.97 -29.10
CA GLN A 214 5.39 -11.44 -29.18
C GLN A 214 4.03 -12.03 -29.58
N MET A 215 2.93 -11.51 -29.03
CA MET A 215 1.59 -11.94 -29.41
C MET A 215 1.26 -11.58 -30.86
N VAL A 216 1.61 -10.37 -31.32
CA VAL A 216 1.38 -9.96 -32.71
C VAL A 216 2.19 -10.81 -33.68
N LEU A 217 3.47 -11.07 -33.39
CA LEU A 217 4.33 -11.94 -34.20
C LEU A 217 3.77 -13.37 -34.32
N PHE A 218 3.22 -13.92 -33.23
CA PHE A 218 2.53 -15.20 -33.26
C PHE A 218 1.26 -15.17 -34.13
N LEU A 219 0.47 -14.09 -34.06
CA LEU A 219 -0.71 -13.94 -34.92
C LEU A 219 -0.33 -13.73 -36.39
N ASP A 220 0.81 -13.11 -36.67
CA ASP A 220 1.36 -12.97 -38.03
C ASP A 220 1.84 -14.31 -38.58
N SER A 221 2.46 -15.17 -37.77
CA SER A 221 2.88 -16.51 -38.22
C SER A 221 1.68 -17.39 -38.58
N ILE A 222 0.56 -17.27 -37.85
CA ILE A 222 -0.68 -17.98 -38.18
C ILE A 222 -1.31 -17.47 -39.49
N ASP A 223 -1.34 -16.15 -39.71
CA ASP A 223 -1.87 -15.53 -40.93
C ASP A 223 -1.08 -16.01 -42.17
N GLY A 224 0.25 -16.12 -42.04
CA GLY A 224 1.13 -16.58 -43.10
C GLY A 224 1.00 -18.09 -43.40
N GLU A 225 0.99 -18.95 -42.37
CA GLU A 225 0.92 -20.41 -42.55
C GLU A 225 -0.47 -20.90 -43.00
N GLN A 226 -1.55 -20.16 -42.70
CA GLN A 226 -2.93 -20.56 -43.02
C GLN A 226 -3.66 -19.64 -44.00
N SER A 227 -2.94 -18.77 -44.73
CA SER A 227 -3.54 -17.74 -45.61
C SER A 227 -4.58 -18.28 -46.60
N ASP A 228 -4.44 -19.53 -47.09
CA ASP A 228 -5.38 -20.13 -48.05
C ASP A 228 -6.64 -20.75 -47.42
N ARG A 229 -6.65 -20.97 -46.10
CA ARG A 229 -7.77 -21.61 -45.36
C ARG A 229 -8.60 -20.61 -44.54
N LEU A 230 -8.11 -19.40 -44.35
CA LEU A 230 -8.79 -18.38 -43.56
C LEU A 230 -9.91 -17.72 -44.37
N THR A 231 -11.16 -17.96 -43.98
CA THR A 231 -12.32 -17.21 -44.50
C THR A 231 -12.11 -15.70 -44.27
N PRO A 232 -12.52 -14.81 -45.19
CA PRO A 232 -12.37 -13.35 -45.02
C PRO A 232 -12.93 -12.81 -43.71
N MET A 233 -13.99 -13.43 -43.16
CA MET A 233 -14.54 -13.11 -41.85
C MET A 233 -13.53 -13.35 -40.71
N ILE A 234 -12.81 -14.47 -40.74
CA ILE A 234 -11.80 -14.83 -39.73
C ILE A 234 -10.59 -13.90 -39.85
N ARG A 235 -10.21 -13.51 -41.07
CA ARG A 235 -9.14 -12.54 -41.31
C ARG A 235 -9.44 -11.17 -40.70
N SER A 236 -10.69 -10.72 -40.78
CA SER A 236 -11.13 -9.48 -40.13
C SER A 236 -11.09 -9.55 -38.59
N GLN A 237 -11.43 -10.70 -38.01
CA GLN A 237 -11.33 -10.94 -36.57
C GLN A 237 -9.87 -10.97 -36.09
N LEU A 238 -8.98 -11.56 -36.87
CA LEU A 238 -7.54 -11.57 -36.60
C LEU A 238 -6.97 -10.14 -36.61
N ALA A 239 -7.34 -9.33 -37.60
CA ALA A 239 -6.91 -7.93 -37.67
C ALA A 239 -7.40 -7.11 -36.47
N TYR A 240 -8.66 -7.32 -36.05
CA TYR A 240 -9.20 -6.70 -34.85
C TYR A 240 -8.45 -7.14 -33.58
N LEU A 241 -8.11 -8.43 -33.46
CA LEU A 241 -7.36 -8.96 -32.33
C LEU A 241 -5.94 -8.37 -32.26
N LYS A 242 -5.24 -8.29 -33.40
CA LYS A 242 -3.91 -7.64 -33.50
C LYS A 242 -3.99 -6.19 -33.04
N GLN A 243 -5.00 -5.44 -33.51
CA GLN A 243 -5.19 -4.05 -33.12
C GLN A 243 -5.56 -3.89 -31.64
N ALA A 244 -6.38 -4.80 -31.10
CA ALA A 244 -6.75 -4.81 -29.69
C ALA A 244 -5.59 -5.18 -28.75
N ILE A 245 -4.62 -5.96 -29.22
CA ILE A 245 -3.37 -6.27 -28.48
C ILE A 245 -2.43 -5.07 -28.55
N ALA A 246 -2.34 -4.38 -29.69
CA ALA A 246 -1.53 -3.17 -29.85
C ALA A 246 -2.05 -1.97 -29.03
N GLN A 247 -3.36 -1.89 -28.79
CA GLN A 247 -3.95 -0.87 -27.90
C GLN A 247 -3.74 -1.24 -26.43
N ARG A 248 -2.64 -0.75 -25.86
CA ARG A 248 -2.11 -0.96 -24.49
C ARG A 248 -3.04 -0.55 -23.33
N GLN A 249 -4.23 -1.12 -23.19
CA GLN A 249 -5.15 -0.71 -22.11
C GLN A 249 -5.02 -1.58 -20.86
N LEU A 250 -4.04 -1.27 -20.00
CA LEU A 250 -4.12 -1.52 -18.56
C LEU A 250 -3.25 -0.50 -17.81
N GLU A 251 -3.80 0.69 -17.56
CA GLU A 251 -3.27 1.52 -16.48
C GLU A 251 -3.72 0.93 -15.14
N PRO A 252 -2.81 0.68 -14.18
CA PRO A 252 -3.21 0.19 -12.87
C PRO A 252 -4.10 1.23 -12.20
N THR A 253 -5.30 0.81 -11.80
CA THR A 253 -6.23 1.74 -11.14
C THR A 253 -5.74 2.05 -9.73
N VAL A 254 -5.94 3.29 -9.26
CA VAL A 254 -5.58 3.73 -7.90
C VAL A 254 -6.14 2.77 -6.85
N THR A 255 -7.33 2.22 -7.09
CA THR A 255 -7.97 1.20 -6.25
C THR A 255 -7.17 -0.10 -6.15
N GLU A 256 -6.62 -0.61 -7.26
CA GLU A 256 -5.77 -1.82 -7.27
C GLU A 256 -4.47 -1.58 -6.49
N VAL A 257 -3.87 -0.39 -6.62
CA VAL A 257 -2.67 0.00 -5.87
C VAL A 257 -2.96 0.10 -4.37
N LEU A 258 -4.11 0.68 -3.98
CA LEU A 258 -4.51 0.80 -2.59
C LEU A 258 -4.83 -0.56 -1.94
N GLN A 259 -5.48 -1.47 -2.66
CA GLN A 259 -5.75 -2.82 -2.16
C GLN A 259 -4.46 -3.61 -1.88
N LEU A 260 -3.42 -3.44 -2.71
CA LEU A 260 -2.10 -4.04 -2.50
C LEU A 260 -1.36 -3.49 -1.27
N ILE A 261 -1.61 -2.22 -0.90
CA ILE A 261 -0.99 -1.58 0.28
C ILE A 261 -1.65 -2.08 1.57
N PHE A 262 -2.98 -2.16 1.59
CA PHE A 262 -3.73 -2.39 2.83
C PHE A 262 -4.12 -3.85 3.03
N ASP A 263 -4.23 -4.68 1.98
CA ASP A 263 -4.62 -6.08 2.12
C ASP A 263 -3.88 -7.01 1.13
N PRO A 264 -2.61 -7.37 1.44
CA PRO A 264 -1.81 -8.22 0.57
C PRO A 264 -2.35 -9.66 0.44
N GLY A 265 -3.25 -10.09 1.33
CA GLY A 265 -3.86 -11.42 1.32
C GLY A 265 -5.19 -11.48 0.56
N SER A 266 -5.98 -10.41 0.59
CA SER A 266 -7.24 -10.31 -0.15
C SER A 266 -7.04 -10.09 -1.64
N ALA A 267 -6.00 -9.36 -2.07
CA ALA A 267 -5.75 -9.09 -3.49
C ALA A 267 -5.61 -10.37 -4.34
N ALA A 268 -5.05 -11.45 -3.79
CA ALA A 268 -5.00 -12.75 -4.45
C ALA A 268 -6.39 -13.40 -4.60
N LYS A 269 -7.31 -13.11 -3.68
CA LYS A 269 -8.64 -13.71 -3.58
C LYS A 269 -9.72 -12.91 -4.34
N THR A 270 -9.63 -11.58 -4.37
CA THR A 270 -10.56 -10.71 -5.12
C THR A 270 -10.27 -10.67 -6.62
N LEU A 271 -9.03 -10.97 -7.04
CA LEU A 271 -8.63 -10.95 -8.45
C LEU A 271 -8.65 -12.33 -9.15
N GLY A 272 -9.30 -13.33 -8.55
CA GLY A 272 -9.51 -14.62 -9.20
C GLY A 272 -8.21 -15.39 -9.48
N LEU A 273 -7.17 -15.21 -8.67
CA LEU A 273 -6.03 -16.13 -8.59
C LEU A 273 -6.43 -17.36 -7.76
N LEU A 274 -7.45 -18.07 -8.27
CA LEU A 274 -7.70 -19.48 -7.99
C LEU A 274 -7.72 -20.19 -9.33
N ILE A 275 -6.52 -20.44 -9.87
CA ILE A 275 -6.32 -21.51 -10.83
C ILE A 275 -5.07 -22.25 -10.34
N PHE A 276 -5.35 -23.34 -9.60
CA PHE A 276 -4.49 -24.44 -9.14
C PHE A 276 -3.22 -24.11 -8.33
#